data_AF-J3LSM6-F1
#
_entry.id   AF-J3LSM6-F1
#
_cell.length_a   1.000
_cell.length_b   1.000
_cell.length_c   1.000
_cell.angle_alpha   90.00
_cell.angle_beta   90.00
_cell.angle_gamma   90.00
#
_symmetry.space_group_name_H-M   'P 1'
#
loop_
_entity.id
_entity.type
_entity.pdbx_description
1 polymer ?
#
loop_
_entity_poly.entity_id
_entity_poly.type
_entity_poly.pdbx_seq_one_letter_code
_entity_poly.pdbx_strand_id
1 'polypeptide(L)'
;MIRLCRAVLVDAQALIRAFDGGGKGGAVRHVALEATPYARLLPRLAFLKASSEEAPYVGVETARRRCCVIVTEGRDGCRLYWDGGEARVAPFPAVQVDPTGAGDSFLAGFATGLLWGLSATDAALLGNFFGAAAVSQVGVPTFHPKMLQAVKQILEKAIKGPCAHINGNTFNFQKSNMHDELHASLQEAARLMCEQKQTSPATENGDICPIDEPTSQPSSMPS
;
A
#
# COMPACT_ATOMS: atom_id res chain seq x y z
N MET A 1 12.62 -2.05 -22.50
CA MET A 1 11.39 -1.92 -21.69
C MET A 1 11.07 -0.48 -21.25
N ILE A 2 11.95 0.27 -20.56
CA ILE A 2 11.64 1.63 -20.04
C ILE A 2 11.32 2.70 -21.14
N ARG A 3 11.58 2.45 -22.43
CA ARG A 3 11.24 3.38 -23.53
C ARG A 3 9.80 3.25 -24.06
N LEU A 4 9.03 2.27 -23.58
CA LEU A 4 7.66 2.03 -24.03
C LEU A 4 6.61 2.59 -23.06
N CYS A 5 7.00 2.88 -21.82
CA CYS A 5 6.11 3.36 -20.77
C CYS A 5 6.22 4.88 -20.66
N ARG A 6 5.07 5.54 -20.50
CA ARG A 6 4.99 7.00 -20.34
C ARG A 6 5.41 7.49 -18.96
N ALA A 7 5.19 6.65 -17.96
CA ALA A 7 5.57 6.87 -16.58
C ALA A 7 6.08 5.53 -16.04
N VAL A 8 7.13 5.59 -15.23
CA VAL A 8 7.64 4.41 -14.51
C VAL A 8 7.56 4.70 -13.02
N LEU A 9 6.82 3.85 -12.31
CA LEU A 9 6.68 3.87 -10.87
C LEU A 9 7.51 2.70 -10.33
N VAL A 10 8.30 2.95 -9.30
CA VAL A 10 9.17 1.93 -8.70
C VAL A 10 9.02 1.97 -7.19
N ASP A 11 8.94 0.79 -6.58
CA ASP A 11 9.17 0.64 -5.15
C ASP A 11 10.68 0.52 -4.90
N ALA A 12 11.22 1.39 -4.03
CA ALA A 12 12.62 1.47 -3.67
C ALA A 12 13.15 0.14 -3.15
N GLN A 13 12.29 -0.69 -2.54
CA GLN A 13 12.62 -2.03 -2.08
C GLN A 13 13.31 -2.88 -3.17
N ALA A 14 12.96 -2.66 -4.44
CA ALA A 14 13.56 -3.36 -5.58
C ALA A 14 14.99 -2.87 -5.94
N LEU A 15 15.37 -1.68 -5.48
CA LEU A 15 16.60 -0.99 -5.88
C LEU A 15 17.67 -0.94 -4.77
N ILE A 16 17.24 -1.05 -3.51
CA ILE A 16 18.11 -0.80 -2.34
C ILE A 16 18.41 -2.07 -1.53
N ARG A 17 18.08 -3.26 -2.04
CA ARG A 17 18.35 -4.52 -1.34
C ARG A 17 19.57 -5.24 -1.94
N ALA A 18 20.43 -5.72 -1.05
CA ALA A 18 21.55 -6.58 -1.38
C ALA A 18 21.53 -7.85 -0.51
N PHE A 19 22.05 -8.95 -1.05
CA PHE A 19 22.23 -10.21 -0.33
C PHE A 19 23.69 -10.32 0.14
N ASP A 20 23.91 -10.70 1.39
CA ASP A 20 25.25 -11.00 1.87
C ASP A 20 25.72 -12.34 1.28
N GLY A 21 26.65 -12.27 0.32
CA GLY A 21 27.24 -13.44 -0.36
C GLY A 21 28.26 -14.22 0.48
N GLY A 22 28.53 -13.81 1.72
CA GLY A 22 29.47 -14.48 2.63
C GLY A 22 28.78 -15.61 3.41
N GLY A 23 28.91 -16.84 2.93
CA GLY A 23 28.23 -18.06 3.40
C GLY A 23 27.88 -18.13 4.89
N LYS A 24 26.57 -18.02 5.18
CA LYS A 24 25.76 -18.80 6.14
C LYS A 24 24.39 -18.15 6.46
N GLY A 25 24.10 -16.94 5.97
CA GLY A 25 22.88 -16.22 6.39
C GLY A 25 21.84 -15.85 5.33
N GLY A 26 22.20 -15.70 4.04
CA GLY A 26 21.26 -15.26 3.01
C GLY A 26 20.51 -13.95 3.33
N ALA A 27 21.04 -13.16 4.28
CA ALA A 27 20.34 -12.03 4.85
C ALA A 27 20.20 -10.91 3.81
N VAL A 28 19.02 -10.31 3.78
CA VAL A 28 18.73 -9.14 2.97
C VAL A 28 19.06 -7.91 3.80
N ARG A 29 19.89 -7.02 3.25
CA ARG A 29 20.21 -5.73 3.87
C ARG A 29 19.87 -4.58 2.95
N HIS A 30 19.60 -3.42 3.55
CA HIS A 30 19.48 -2.18 2.80
C HIS A 30 20.87 -1.61 2.48
N VAL A 31 21.02 -1.13 1.25
CA VAL A 31 22.20 -0.43 0.74
C VAL A 31 21.77 0.92 0.17
N ALA A 32 22.64 1.92 0.27
CA ALA A 32 22.35 3.23 -0.30
C ALA A 32 22.10 3.10 -1.82
N LEU A 33 21.02 3.70 -2.32
CA LEU A 33 20.63 3.67 -3.73
C LEU A 33 21.76 4.16 -4.64
N GLU A 34 22.47 5.21 -4.23
CA GLU A 34 23.63 5.77 -4.94
C GLU A 34 24.77 4.76 -5.12
N ALA A 35 24.88 3.78 -4.22
CA ALA A 35 25.88 2.71 -4.30
C ALA A 35 25.43 1.53 -5.17
N THR A 36 24.21 1.54 -5.71
CA THR A 36 23.69 0.46 -6.57
C THR A 36 23.76 0.85 -8.05
N PRO A 37 23.86 -0.14 -8.96
CA PRO A 37 23.82 0.13 -10.41
C PRO A 37 22.47 0.69 -10.89
N TYR A 38 21.48 0.81 -10.00
CA TYR A 38 20.15 1.32 -10.31
C TYR A 38 20.03 2.83 -10.13
N ALA A 39 20.98 3.51 -9.46
CA ALA A 39 20.98 4.98 -9.34
C ALA A 39 20.84 5.69 -10.69
N ARG A 40 21.45 5.13 -11.75
CA ARG A 40 21.36 5.64 -13.13
C ARG A 40 19.95 5.60 -13.73
N LEU A 41 19.02 4.89 -13.11
CA LEU A 41 17.62 4.80 -13.55
C LEU A 41 16.79 5.98 -13.03
N LEU A 42 17.20 6.67 -11.96
CA LEU A 42 16.46 7.76 -11.34
C LEU A 42 15.92 8.81 -12.34
N PRO A 43 16.70 9.30 -13.32
CA PRO A 43 16.20 10.28 -14.29
C PRO A 43 15.12 9.75 -15.24
N ARG A 44 14.83 8.45 -15.20
CA ARG A 44 13.82 7.77 -16.03
C ARG A 44 12.58 7.37 -15.24
N LEU A 45 12.58 7.59 -13.92
CA LEU A 45 11.45 7.28 -13.06
C LEU A 45 10.53 8.50 -13.00
N ALA A 46 9.23 8.26 -13.04
CA ALA A 46 8.25 9.28 -12.68
C ALA A 46 8.14 9.38 -11.15
N PHE A 47 8.01 8.23 -10.50
CA PHE A 47 7.85 8.12 -9.05
C PHE A 47 8.70 7.00 -8.47
N LEU A 48 9.32 7.28 -7.34
CA LEU A 48 10.02 6.32 -6.49
C LEU A 48 9.35 6.30 -5.13
N LYS A 49 8.63 5.23 -4.81
CA LYS A 49 8.03 5.02 -3.50
C LYS A 49 9.05 4.39 -2.56
N ALA A 50 9.06 4.79 -1.30
CA ALA A 50 9.85 4.23 -0.22
C ALA A 50 9.03 4.28 1.08
N SER A 51 9.30 3.40 2.04
CA SER A 51 8.83 3.58 3.43
C SER A 51 9.73 4.56 4.20
N SER A 52 9.30 4.99 5.39
CA SER A 52 10.11 5.75 6.33
C SER A 52 11.45 5.06 6.66
N GLU A 53 11.47 3.74 6.73
CA GLU A 53 12.66 2.92 7.00
C GLU A 53 13.60 2.84 5.78
N GLU A 54 13.04 2.96 4.57
CA GLU A 54 13.79 2.93 3.31
C GLU A 54 14.31 4.32 2.89
N ALA A 55 13.66 5.40 3.34
CA ALA A 55 13.97 6.78 2.96
C ALA A 55 15.46 7.17 3.17
N PRO A 56 16.14 6.78 4.27
CA PRO A 56 17.56 7.07 4.44
C PRO A 56 18.45 6.44 3.36
N TYR A 57 18.08 5.24 2.89
CA TYR A 57 18.84 4.52 1.86
C TYR A 57 18.55 5.03 0.45
N VAL A 58 17.36 5.59 0.22
CA VAL A 58 17.01 6.23 -1.05
C VAL A 58 17.76 7.56 -1.25
N GLY A 59 18.06 8.28 -0.18
CA GLY A 59 18.64 9.62 -0.27
C GLY A 59 17.63 10.62 -0.86
N VAL A 60 16.50 10.82 -0.18
CA VAL A 60 15.34 11.60 -0.65
C VAL A 60 15.73 12.94 -1.27
N GLU A 61 16.60 13.71 -0.63
CA GLU A 61 17.03 15.03 -1.12
C GLU A 61 17.80 14.97 -2.45
N THR A 62 18.58 13.91 -2.68
CA THR A 62 19.25 13.70 -3.97
C THR A 62 18.27 13.17 -5.01
N ALA A 63 17.45 12.18 -4.65
CA ALA A 63 16.52 11.52 -5.54
C ALA A 63 15.41 12.46 -6.03
N ARG A 64 14.89 13.36 -5.18
CA ARG A 64 13.81 14.31 -5.52
C ARG A 64 14.18 15.28 -6.65
N ARG A 65 15.47 15.52 -6.87
CA ARG A 65 15.99 16.34 -7.99
C ARG A 65 15.91 15.62 -9.34
N ARG A 66 15.56 14.34 -9.36
CA ARG A 66 15.56 13.48 -10.57
C ARG A 66 14.20 12.86 -10.85
N CYS A 67 13.44 12.51 -9.81
CA CYS A 67 12.08 11.99 -9.90
C CYS A 67 11.29 12.39 -8.65
N CYS A 68 9.95 12.26 -8.66
CA CYS A 68 9.19 12.45 -7.43
C CYS A 68 9.42 11.25 -6.48
N VAL A 69 9.74 11.53 -5.22
CA VAL A 69 9.90 10.50 -4.18
C VAL A 69 8.67 10.52 -3.28
N ILE A 70 8.07 9.36 -3.06
CA ILE A 70 6.92 9.19 -2.15
C ILE A 70 7.41 8.42 -0.93
N VAL A 71 7.33 9.01 0.25
CA VAL A 71 7.68 8.34 1.51
C VAL A 71 6.40 8.03 2.27
N THR A 72 6.10 6.74 2.46
CA THR A 72 4.98 6.31 3.30
C THR A 72 5.42 6.34 4.77
N GLU A 73 4.68 7.04 5.62
CA GLU A 73 4.96 7.32 7.02
C GLU A 73 3.99 6.54 7.95
N GLY A 74 3.51 5.38 7.49
CA GLY A 74 2.59 4.52 8.24
C GLY A 74 1.31 5.25 8.66
N ARG A 75 1.08 5.35 9.98
CA ARG A 75 -0.10 6.01 10.56
C ARG A 75 -0.18 7.51 10.30
N ASP A 76 0.92 8.13 9.86
CA ASP A 76 1.00 9.57 9.59
C ASP A 76 0.71 9.87 8.10
N GLY A 77 0.47 8.84 7.29
CA GLY A 77 0.08 8.95 5.89
C GLY A 77 1.30 8.82 4.98
N CYS A 78 1.49 9.80 4.09
CA CYS A 78 2.69 9.85 3.27
C CYS A 78 3.07 11.28 2.89
N ARG A 79 4.29 11.41 2.34
CA ARG A 79 4.78 12.66 1.78
C ARG A 79 5.35 12.47 0.39
N LEU A 80 5.01 13.39 -0.51
CA LEU A 80 5.65 13.50 -1.81
C LEU A 80 6.74 14.57 -1.73
N TYR A 81 7.89 14.29 -2.35
CA TYR A 81 9.00 15.19 -2.53
C TYR A 81 9.30 15.30 -4.02
N TRP A 82 9.43 16.51 -4.55
CA TRP A 82 9.86 16.75 -5.93
C TRP A 82 10.84 17.93 -5.95
N ASP A 83 11.37 18.25 -7.12
CA ASP A 83 12.30 19.36 -7.24
C ASP A 83 11.61 20.69 -6.92
N GLY A 84 12.06 21.35 -5.86
CA GLY A 84 11.49 22.61 -5.39
C GLY A 84 10.22 22.51 -4.54
N GLY A 85 9.77 21.33 -4.10
CA GLY A 85 8.61 21.24 -3.23
C GLY A 85 8.34 19.89 -2.57
N GLU A 86 7.39 19.90 -1.64
CA GLU A 86 6.86 18.71 -0.97
C GLU A 86 5.37 18.88 -0.65
N ALA A 87 4.67 17.76 -0.46
CA ALA A 87 3.26 17.74 -0.04
C ALA A 87 3.01 16.58 0.92
N ARG A 88 2.44 16.90 2.09
CA ARG A 88 1.93 15.90 3.05
C ARG A 88 0.52 15.47 2.68
N VAL A 89 0.26 14.17 2.80
CA VAL A 89 -1.02 13.54 2.46
C VAL A 89 -1.53 12.78 3.67
N ALA A 90 -2.77 13.07 4.05
CA ALA A 90 -3.38 12.57 5.27
C ALA A 90 -3.50 11.01 5.28
N PRO A 91 -3.39 10.39 6.47
CA PRO A 91 -3.62 8.97 6.64
C PRO A 91 -5.12 8.62 6.65
N PHE A 92 -5.41 7.32 6.61
CA PHE A 92 -6.73 6.77 6.93
C PHE A 92 -6.66 5.92 8.21
N PRO A 93 -7.70 5.91 9.05
CA PRO A 93 -7.75 5.06 10.23
C PRO A 93 -7.59 3.58 9.87
N ALA A 94 -6.68 2.88 10.56
CA ALA A 94 -6.47 1.46 10.42
C ALA A 94 -5.97 0.85 11.73
N VAL A 95 -6.36 -0.39 11.99
CA VAL A 95 -5.76 -1.21 13.06
C VAL A 95 -4.74 -2.12 12.39
N GLN A 96 -3.46 -1.91 12.67
CA GLN A 96 -2.40 -2.69 12.05
C GLN A 96 -2.44 -4.14 12.59
N VAL A 97 -2.70 -5.08 11.69
CA VAL A 97 -2.69 -6.54 11.93
C VAL A 97 -1.46 -7.17 11.28
N ASP A 98 -1.23 -6.90 10.00
CA ASP A 98 -0.07 -7.40 9.24
C ASP A 98 0.32 -6.36 8.18
N PRO A 99 1.58 -5.86 8.15
CA PRO A 99 2.01 -4.86 7.16
C PRO A 99 2.22 -5.44 5.74
N THR A 100 2.12 -6.75 5.56
CA THR A 100 2.37 -7.44 4.28
C THR A 100 1.51 -6.86 3.15
N GLY A 101 2.15 -6.47 2.04
CA GLY A 101 1.47 -5.96 0.85
C GLY A 101 0.87 -4.54 0.99
N ALA A 102 1.06 -3.85 2.11
CA ALA A 102 0.57 -2.47 2.28
C ALA A 102 1.24 -1.48 1.31
N GLY A 103 2.55 -1.62 1.10
CA GLY A 103 3.29 -0.81 0.12
C GLY A 103 2.85 -1.05 -1.32
N ASP A 104 2.60 -2.32 -1.69
CA ASP A 104 2.10 -2.68 -3.02
C ASP A 104 0.66 -2.17 -3.23
N SER A 105 -0.18 -2.29 -2.21
CA SER A 105 -1.56 -1.76 -2.21
C SER A 105 -1.58 -0.25 -2.32
N PHE A 106 -0.67 0.44 -1.62
CA PHE A 106 -0.46 1.88 -1.78
C PHE A 106 -0.10 2.21 -3.23
N LEU A 107 0.88 1.51 -3.81
CA LEU A 107 1.35 1.79 -5.16
C LEU A 107 0.26 1.51 -6.21
N ALA A 108 -0.56 0.48 -6.01
CA ALA A 108 -1.71 0.17 -6.86
C ALA A 108 -2.80 1.25 -6.78
N GLY A 109 -3.13 1.72 -5.57
CA GLY A 109 -4.05 2.84 -5.35
C GLY A 109 -3.54 4.12 -6.00
N PHE A 110 -2.26 4.43 -5.79
CA PHE A 110 -1.60 5.58 -6.40
C PHE A 110 -1.61 5.53 -7.93
N ALA A 111 -1.22 4.40 -8.52
CA ALA A 111 -1.27 4.21 -9.97
C ALA A 111 -2.69 4.34 -10.52
N THR A 112 -3.69 3.80 -9.80
CA THR A 112 -5.11 3.94 -10.16
C THR A 112 -5.51 5.42 -10.17
N GLY A 113 -5.16 6.18 -9.13
CA GLY A 113 -5.46 7.61 -9.06
C GLY A 113 -4.87 8.39 -10.25
N LEU A 114 -3.62 8.12 -10.60
CA LEU A 114 -2.97 8.72 -11.77
C LEU A 114 -3.65 8.33 -13.09
N LEU A 115 -4.11 7.08 -13.24
CA LEU A 115 -4.81 6.61 -14.44
C LEU A 115 -6.19 7.24 -14.59
N TRP A 116 -6.84 7.55 -13.47
CA TRP A 116 -8.05 8.38 -13.43
C TRP A 116 -7.73 9.87 -13.62
N GLY A 117 -6.45 10.24 -13.62
CA GLY A 117 -5.94 11.60 -13.85
C GLY A 117 -6.14 12.55 -12.67
N LEU A 118 -6.14 11.99 -11.47
CA LEU A 118 -5.92 12.76 -10.24
C LEU A 118 -4.54 13.43 -10.26
N SER A 119 -4.38 14.49 -9.47
CA SER A 119 -3.05 15.01 -9.13
C SER A 119 -2.23 13.93 -8.42
N ALA A 120 -0.89 14.03 -8.41
CA ALA A 120 -0.05 13.09 -7.68
C ALA A 120 -0.38 13.07 -6.18
N THR A 121 -0.74 14.22 -5.60
CA THR A 121 -1.11 14.33 -4.18
C THR A 121 -2.46 13.69 -3.88
N ASP A 122 -3.44 13.80 -4.78
CA ASP A 122 -4.74 13.12 -4.66
C ASP A 122 -4.62 11.61 -4.95
N ALA A 123 -3.77 11.22 -5.90
CA ALA A 123 -3.45 9.84 -6.15
C ALA A 123 -2.78 9.19 -4.94
N ALA A 124 -1.89 9.91 -4.25
CA ALA A 124 -1.25 9.43 -3.03
C ALA A 124 -2.24 9.30 -1.87
N LEU A 125 -3.31 10.10 -1.86
CA LEU A 125 -4.41 9.94 -0.92
C LEU A 125 -5.14 8.62 -1.16
N LEU A 126 -5.41 8.27 -2.43
CA LEU A 126 -5.95 6.95 -2.77
C LEU A 126 -4.98 5.82 -2.42
N GLY A 127 -3.68 6.04 -2.58
CA GLY A 127 -2.64 5.13 -2.11
C GLY A 127 -2.72 4.90 -0.60
N ASN A 128 -2.79 5.96 0.21
CA ASN A 128 -2.94 5.86 1.67
C ASN A 128 -4.19 5.08 2.06
N PHE A 129 -5.31 5.26 1.35
CA PHE A 129 -6.55 4.52 1.58
C PHE A 129 -6.35 3.00 1.42
N PHE A 130 -5.76 2.56 0.30
CA PHE A 130 -5.52 1.14 0.06
C PHE A 130 -4.42 0.55 0.95
N GLY A 131 -3.38 1.34 1.28
CA GLY A 131 -2.36 0.93 2.25
C GLY A 131 -2.96 0.70 3.64
N ALA A 132 -3.82 1.60 4.11
CA ALA A 132 -4.52 1.48 5.38
C ALA A 132 -5.49 0.29 5.42
N ALA A 133 -6.22 0.05 4.33
CA ALA A 133 -7.09 -1.12 4.20
C ALA A 133 -6.29 -2.44 4.23
N ALA A 134 -5.13 -2.47 3.57
CA ALA A 134 -4.25 -3.64 3.51
C ALA A 134 -3.65 -4.02 4.87
N VAL A 135 -3.18 -3.04 5.67
CA VAL A 135 -2.58 -3.37 6.98
C VAL A 135 -3.58 -3.97 7.98
N SER A 136 -4.89 -3.87 7.72
CA SER A 136 -5.97 -4.30 8.60
C SER A 136 -6.41 -5.76 8.37
N GLN A 137 -5.60 -6.56 7.67
CA GLN A 137 -5.84 -7.97 7.40
C GLN A 137 -4.54 -8.77 7.41
N VAL A 138 -4.63 -10.09 7.58
CA VAL A 138 -3.47 -11.00 7.57
C VAL A 138 -3.11 -11.40 6.13
N GLY A 139 -1.82 -11.43 5.82
CA GLY A 139 -1.29 -11.97 4.57
C GLY A 139 -1.49 -11.04 3.37
N VAL A 140 -1.54 -11.63 2.17
CA VAL A 140 -1.68 -10.87 0.91
C VAL A 140 -3.03 -10.12 0.90
N PRO A 141 -3.03 -8.79 0.66
CA PRO A 141 -4.24 -7.98 0.68
C PRO A 141 -5.31 -8.44 -0.31
N THR A 142 -6.58 -8.40 0.12
CA THR A 142 -7.76 -8.70 -0.70
C THR A 142 -8.84 -7.66 -0.42
N PHE A 143 -9.35 -7.02 -1.47
CA PHE A 143 -10.33 -5.95 -1.32
C PHE A 143 -11.72 -6.42 -1.72
N HIS A 144 -12.70 -6.18 -0.84
CA HIS A 144 -14.07 -6.59 -1.10
C HIS A 144 -14.65 -5.82 -2.31
N PRO A 145 -15.38 -6.47 -3.24
CA PRO A 145 -15.91 -5.80 -4.43
C PRO A 145 -16.73 -4.54 -4.15
N LYS A 146 -17.47 -4.50 -3.04
CA LYS A 146 -18.21 -3.30 -2.60
C LYS A 146 -17.30 -2.10 -2.32
N MET A 147 -16.13 -2.31 -1.70
CA MET A 147 -15.15 -1.25 -1.48
C MET A 147 -14.64 -0.71 -2.81
N LEU A 148 -14.26 -1.60 -3.73
CA LEU A 148 -13.78 -1.22 -5.06
C LEU A 148 -14.84 -0.45 -5.85
N GLN A 149 -16.11 -0.87 -5.76
CA GLN A 149 -17.23 -0.19 -6.39
C GLN A 149 -17.49 1.20 -5.79
N ALA A 150 -17.39 1.34 -4.46
CA ALA A 150 -17.52 2.64 -3.79
C ALA A 150 -16.40 3.59 -4.22
N VAL A 151 -15.14 3.13 -4.22
CA VAL A 151 -13.99 3.90 -4.71
C VAL A 151 -14.19 4.33 -6.17
N LYS A 152 -14.65 3.42 -7.04
CA LYS A 152 -14.94 3.75 -8.45
C LYS A 152 -15.95 4.90 -8.55
N GLN A 153 -17.05 4.84 -7.80
CA GLN A 153 -18.07 5.91 -7.80
C GLN A 153 -17.53 7.25 -7.27
N ILE A 154 -16.64 7.21 -6.28
CA ILE A 154 -15.96 8.41 -5.77
C ILE A 154 -15.09 9.03 -6.87
N LEU A 155 -14.30 8.22 -7.58
CA LEU A 155 -13.44 8.70 -8.67
C LEU A 155 -14.24 9.26 -9.85
N GLU A 156 -15.36 8.62 -10.23
CA GLU A 156 -16.27 9.11 -11.27
C GLU A 156 -16.86 10.49 -10.92
N LYS A 157 -17.10 10.77 -9.64
CA LYS A 157 -17.58 12.09 -9.19
C LYS A 157 -16.48 13.14 -9.14
N ALA A 158 -15.27 12.74 -8.76
CA ALA A 158 -14.12 13.64 -8.63
C ALA A 158 -13.64 14.18 -9.99
N ILE A 159 -13.88 13.45 -11.08
CA ILE A 159 -13.43 13.82 -12.43
C ILE A 159 -14.65 14.11 -13.33
N LYS A 160 -15.11 15.37 -13.33
CA LYS A 160 -16.15 15.87 -14.24
C LYS A 160 -15.55 16.52 -15.48
N GLY A 161 -15.12 15.71 -16.45
CA GLY A 161 -14.63 16.19 -17.74
C GLY A 161 -13.70 15.19 -18.42
N PRO A 162 -13.41 15.35 -19.73
CA PRO A 162 -12.34 14.59 -20.36
C PRO A 162 -11.07 14.91 -19.59
N CYS A 163 -10.64 13.94 -18.80
CA CYS A 163 -9.45 14.09 -17.98
C CYS A 163 -8.34 14.52 -18.91
N ALA A 164 -7.60 15.57 -18.54
CA ALA A 164 -6.38 15.92 -19.24
C ALA A 164 -5.56 14.65 -19.20
N HIS A 165 -5.55 13.93 -20.33
CA HIS A 165 -4.73 12.78 -20.55
C HIS A 165 -3.38 13.10 -19.92
N ILE A 166 -2.66 12.11 -19.40
CA ILE A 166 -1.33 12.34 -18.83
C ILE A 166 -0.44 13.16 -19.81
N ASN A 167 -0.81 13.47 -21.07
CA ASN A 167 -0.11 14.15 -22.18
C ASN A 167 1.18 14.89 -21.76
N GLY A 168 2.30 14.15 -21.81
CA GLY A 168 3.59 14.56 -21.29
C GLY A 168 4.14 13.71 -20.14
N ASN A 169 5.32 14.09 -19.66
CA ASN A 169 5.94 13.59 -18.43
C ASN A 169 5.55 14.48 -17.21
N THR A 170 4.54 15.32 -17.36
CA THR A 170 4.21 16.37 -16.40
C THR A 170 3.09 15.92 -15.48
N PHE A 171 3.38 15.89 -14.18
CA PHE A 171 2.42 15.56 -13.13
C PHE A 171 2.11 16.82 -12.32
N ASN A 172 0.85 17.01 -11.95
CA ASN A 172 0.48 18.02 -10.97
C ASN A 172 0.74 17.49 -9.56
N PHE A 173 1.59 18.15 -8.80
CA PHE A 173 1.94 17.78 -7.42
C PHE A 173 1.14 18.53 -6.35
N GLN A 174 0.33 19.52 -6.73
CA GLN A 174 -0.51 20.26 -5.79
C GLN A 174 -1.83 19.53 -5.58
N LYS A 175 -2.41 19.70 -4.39
CA LYS A 175 -3.78 19.26 -4.10
C LYS A 175 -4.74 19.87 -5.13
N SER A 176 -5.67 19.08 -5.65
CA SER A 176 -6.75 19.65 -6.44
C SER A 176 -7.73 20.43 -5.56
N ASN A 177 -8.59 21.22 -6.20
CA ASN A 177 -9.74 21.83 -5.53
C ASN A 177 -10.75 20.81 -4.96
N MET A 178 -10.67 19.55 -5.41
CA MET A 178 -11.52 18.45 -4.95
C MET A 178 -10.86 17.58 -3.86
N HIS A 179 -9.62 17.90 -3.44
CA HIS A 179 -8.85 17.07 -2.51
C HIS A 179 -9.60 16.76 -1.21
N ASP A 180 -10.20 17.78 -0.60
CA ASP A 180 -10.88 17.63 0.69
C ASP A 180 -12.19 16.83 0.55
N GLU A 181 -12.92 16.99 -0.56
CA GLU A 181 -14.14 16.20 -0.84
C GLU A 181 -13.79 14.73 -1.16
N LEU A 182 -12.71 14.49 -1.92
CA LEU A 182 -12.18 13.17 -2.18
C LEU A 182 -11.77 12.49 -0.87
N HIS A 183 -11.07 13.21 0.00
CA HIS A 183 -10.66 12.71 1.32
C HIS A 183 -11.86 12.33 2.17
N ALA A 184 -12.86 13.22 2.30
CA ALA A 184 -14.07 12.93 3.06
C ALA A 184 -14.83 11.71 2.53
N SER A 185 -14.94 11.58 1.20
CA SER A 185 -15.61 10.45 0.56
C SER A 185 -14.88 9.12 0.81
N LEU A 186 -13.56 9.12 0.73
CA LEU A 186 -12.73 7.93 1.02
C LEU A 186 -12.78 7.57 2.52
N GLN A 187 -12.84 8.56 3.42
CA GLN A 187 -12.99 8.31 4.85
C GLN A 187 -14.31 7.61 5.16
N GLU A 188 -15.39 8.03 4.52
CA GLU A 188 -16.69 7.38 4.67
C GLU A 188 -16.66 5.94 4.13
N ALA A 189 -16.06 5.72 2.97
CA ALA A 189 -15.86 4.38 2.43
C ALA A 189 -15.02 3.49 3.36
N ALA A 190 -14.02 4.03 4.06
CA ALA A 190 -13.22 3.30 5.04
C ALA A 190 -14.06 2.87 6.26
N ARG A 191 -14.89 3.77 6.81
CA ARG A 191 -15.75 3.49 7.98
C ARG A 191 -16.74 2.37 7.72
N LEU A 192 -17.46 2.43 6.61
CA LEU A 192 -18.45 1.42 6.22
C LEU A 192 -17.85 0.01 6.13
N MET A 193 -16.56 -0.09 5.80
CA MET A 193 -15.84 -1.37 5.69
C MET A 193 -15.33 -1.87 7.05
N CYS A 194 -14.99 -0.97 7.98
CA CYS A 194 -14.66 -1.33 9.36
C CYS A 194 -15.89 -1.87 10.12
N GLU A 195 -17.04 -1.22 9.99
CA GLU A 195 -18.28 -1.60 10.67
C GLU A 195 -18.80 -2.97 10.19
N GLN A 196 -18.71 -3.26 8.89
CA GLN A 196 -19.14 -4.55 8.35
C GLN A 196 -18.28 -5.73 8.83
N LYS A 197 -16.99 -5.50 9.11
CA LYS A 197 -16.08 -6.51 9.67
C LYS A 197 -16.45 -6.88 11.12
N GLN A 198 -17.16 -6.00 11.83
CA GLN A 198 -17.63 -6.21 13.21
C GLN A 198 -19.03 -6.84 13.28
N THR A 199 -19.82 -6.78 12.21
CA THR A 199 -21.18 -7.34 12.16
C THR A 199 -21.29 -8.78 11.63
N SER A 200 -20.18 -9.45 11.27
CA SER A 200 -20.22 -10.90 11.02
C SER A 200 -20.23 -11.65 12.36
N PRO A 201 -21.30 -12.37 12.73
CA PRO A 201 -21.30 -13.15 13.95
C PRO A 201 -20.29 -14.29 13.81
N ALA A 202 -19.44 -14.44 14.82
CA ALA A 202 -18.81 -15.72 15.11
C ALA A 202 -19.94 -16.75 15.20
N THR A 203 -20.02 -17.64 14.22
CA THR A 203 -20.93 -18.78 14.31
C THR A 203 -20.27 -19.73 15.29
N GLU A 204 -20.96 -19.89 16.42
CA GLU A 204 -20.77 -20.92 17.42
C GLU A 204 -20.55 -22.28 16.75
N ASN A 205 -19.54 -23.01 17.19
CA ASN A 205 -19.56 -24.46 17.28
C ASN A 205 -18.86 -24.83 18.58
N GLY A 206 -19.57 -24.59 19.68
CA GLY A 206 -19.43 -25.45 20.84
C GLY A 206 -20.33 -26.66 20.59
N ASP A 207 -19.73 -27.79 20.24
CA ASP A 207 -20.34 -29.08 20.55
C ASP A 207 -19.24 -30.00 21.08
N ILE A 208 -19.37 -30.23 22.39
CA ILE A 208 -18.65 -31.20 23.18
C ILE A 208 -19.25 -32.56 22.83
N CYS A 209 -18.50 -33.45 22.19
CA CYS A 209 -18.85 -34.88 22.20
C CYS A 209 -18.19 -35.54 23.42
N PRO A 210 -18.95 -36.19 24.31
CA PRO A 210 -18.39 -37.08 25.31
C PRO A 210 -17.86 -38.35 24.62
N ILE A 211 -16.70 -38.82 25.06
CA ILE A 211 -16.14 -40.10 24.68
C ILE A 211 -16.89 -41.17 25.49
N ASP A 212 -17.84 -41.85 24.86
CA ASP A 212 -18.41 -43.09 25.41
C ASP A 212 -17.49 -44.27 25.04
N GLU A 213 -16.72 -44.75 26.01
CA GLU A 213 -16.07 -46.06 25.96
C GLU A 213 -17.09 -47.16 26.31
N PRO A 214 -17.26 -48.21 25.47
CA PRO A 214 -18.06 -49.35 25.86
C PRO A 214 -17.31 -50.26 26.84
N THR A 215 -17.90 -50.43 28.02
CA THR A 215 -17.53 -51.40 29.05
C THR A 215 -17.74 -52.83 28.53
N SER A 216 -16.67 -53.63 28.49
CA SER A 216 -16.75 -55.10 28.46
C SER A 216 -16.16 -55.69 29.73
N GLN A 217 -16.97 -56.51 30.39
CA GLN A 217 -16.79 -57.13 31.71
C GLN A 217 -15.66 -58.20 31.80
N PRO A 218 -15.32 -58.69 33.02
CA PRO A 218 -14.01 -59.23 33.37
C PRO A 218 -13.91 -60.76 33.24
N SER A 219 -12.70 -61.27 32.97
CA SER A 219 -12.36 -62.69 33.10
C SER A 219 -11.14 -62.87 34.01
N SER A 220 -11.42 -63.38 35.22
CA SER A 220 -10.61 -64.23 36.12
C SER A 220 -9.09 -64.39 35.89
N MET A 221 -8.33 -64.09 36.95
CA MET A 221 -6.95 -64.55 37.21
C MET A 221 -6.84 -66.09 37.35
N PRO A 222 -5.60 -66.61 37.30
CA PRO A 222 -5.15 -67.38 38.46
C PRO A 222 -3.74 -67.00 38.94
N SER A 223 -3.61 -66.82 40.26
CA SER A 223 -2.48 -67.21 41.11
C SER A 223 -2.98 -67.26 42.55
#